data_AF-A0A1V2BAL8-F1
#
_entry.id   AF-A0A1V2BAL8-F1
#
_cell.length_a   1.000
_cell.length_b   1.000
_cell.length_c   1.000
_cell.angle_alpha   90.00
_cell.angle_beta   90.00
_cell.angle_gamma   90.00
#
_symmetry.space_group_name_H-M   'P 1'
#
loop_
_entity.id
_entity.type
_entity.pdbx_description
1 polymer ?
#
loop_
_entity_poly.entity_id
_entity_poly.type
_entity_poly.pdbx_seq_one_letter_code
_entity_poly.pdbx_strand_id
1 'polypeptide(L)' 'MKAFTVVYNRNRYSVQPINGHSPRFKVNLNGSDVYFEHDLDGHVRAEATKVASMSLLLAIADQIEENHEEK' A
#
# COMPACT_ATOMS: atom_id res chain seq x y z
N MET A 1 -16.42 -5.02 -33.63
CA MET A 1 -16.43 -4.33 -32.32
C MET A 1 -15.32 -4.95 -31.46
N LYS A 2 -14.30 -4.18 -31.07
CA LYS A 2 -13.27 -4.68 -30.14
C LYS A 2 -13.76 -4.43 -28.72
N ALA A 3 -14.02 -5.51 -27.98
CA ALA A 3 -14.37 -5.42 -26.57
C ALA A 3 -13.19 -4.84 -25.80
N PHE A 4 -13.45 -3.82 -24.98
CA PHE A 4 -12.51 -3.33 -23.99
C PHE A 4 -12.90 -3.91 -22.62
N THR A 5 -11.91 -4.43 -21.90
CA THR A 5 -12.12 -4.96 -20.54
C THR A 5 -12.02 -3.81 -19.57
N VAL A 6 -13.11 -3.50 -18.87
CA VAL A 6 -13.07 -2.61 -17.70
C VAL A 6 -12.50 -3.42 -16.54
N VAL A 7 -11.22 -3.23 -16.24
CA VAL A 7 -10.60 -3.79 -15.03
C VAL A 7 -11.14 -3.01 -13.84
N TYR A 8 -12.12 -3.57 -13.15
CA TYR A 8 -12.65 -3.04 -11.90
C TYR A 8 -11.63 -3.34 -10.78
N ASN A 9 -10.57 -2.54 -10.69
CA ASN A 9 -9.62 -2.62 -9.59
C ASN A 9 -10.31 -2.15 -8.31
N ARG A 10 -10.83 -3.11 -7.52
CA ARG A 10 -11.37 -2.83 -6.17
C ARG A 10 -10.28 -2.24 -5.25
N ASN A 11 -9.01 -2.57 -5.53
CA ASN A 11 -7.83 -1.94 -4.92
C ASN A 11 -7.01 -1.27 -6.02
N ARG A 12 -6.86 0.06 -5.96
CA ARG A 12 -6.13 0.87 -6.96
C ARG A 12 -4.61 0.79 -6.84
N TYR A 13 -4.09 -0.11 -6.01
CA TYR A 13 -2.69 -0.18 -5.62
C TYR A 13 -2.20 -1.62 -5.55
N SER A 14 -0.95 -1.82 -5.97
CA SER A 14 -0.21 -3.06 -5.82
C SER A 14 0.75 -2.91 -4.64
N VAL A 15 0.67 -3.84 -3.69
CA VAL A 15 1.57 -3.93 -2.53
C VAL A 15 2.63 -4.99 -2.85
N GLN A 16 3.92 -4.63 -2.77
CA GLN A 16 5.03 -5.56 -2.92
C GLN A 16 5.89 -5.55 -1.65
N PRO A 17 6.07 -6.69 -0.97
CA PRO A 17 7.02 -6.79 0.13
C PRO A 17 8.44 -6.64 -0.41
N ILE A 18 9.23 -5.77 0.22
CA ILE A 18 10.66 -5.60 -0.06
C ILE A 18 11.41 -6.38 1.01
N ASN A 19 12.20 -7.38 0.60
CA ASN A 19 13.06 -8.11 1.53
C ASN A 19 14.18 -7.17 2.04
N GLY A 20 14.08 -6.77 3.31
CA GLY A 20 15.05 -6.01 4.08
C GLY A 20 14.96 -6.37 5.57
N HIS A 21 15.78 -5.75 6.43
CA HIS A 21 15.80 -6.02 7.88
C HIS A 21 14.49 -5.68 8.61
N SER A 22 13.61 -4.88 7.99
CA SER A 22 12.29 -4.47 8.47
C SER A 22 11.26 -4.74 7.35
N PRO A 23 10.03 -5.21 7.65
CA PRO A 23 9.01 -5.45 6.62
C PRO A 23 8.61 -4.10 6.02
N ARG A 24 9.08 -3.85 4.80
CA ARG A 24 8.76 -2.65 4.02
C ARG A 24 7.89 -3.04 2.84
N PHE A 25 6.85 -2.25 2.59
CA PHE A 25 5.88 -2.47 1.54
C PHE A 25 5.94 -1.35 0.51
N LYS A 26 6.12 -1.70 -0.75
CA LYS A 26 6.03 -0.75 -1.86
C LYS A 26 4.61 -0.72 -2.38
N VAL A 27 4.00 0.46 -2.41
CA VAL A 27 2.63 0.69 -2.87
C VAL A 27 2.65 1.69 -4.02
N ASN A 28 2.20 1.27 -5.20
CA ASN A 28 2.05 2.18 -6.34
C ASN A 28 0.71 2.91 -6.27
N LEU A 29 0.73 4.24 -6.11
CA LEU A 29 -0.42 5.13 -6.11
C LEU A 29 -0.38 6.03 -7.36
N ASN A 30 -1.23 5.73 -8.34
CA ASN A 30 -1.35 6.49 -9.59
C ASN A 30 0.00 6.71 -10.31
N GLY A 31 0.87 5.69 -10.35
CA GLY A 31 2.19 5.78 -10.98
C GLY A 31 3.29 6.36 -10.10
N SER A 32 2.98 6.79 -8.87
CA SER A 32 3.96 7.18 -7.86
C SER A 32 4.15 6.07 -6.84
N ASP A 33 5.41 5.77 -6.51
CA ASP A 33 5.74 4.76 -5.51
C ASP A 33 5.74 5.39 -4.11
N VAL A 34 4.96 4.82 -3.21
CA VAL A 34 4.93 5.15 -1.79
C VAL A 34 5.35 3.92 -0.99
N TYR A 35 6.22 4.11 -0.01
CA TYR A 35 6.69 3.03 0.84
C TYR A 35 5.98 3.07 2.19
N PHE A 36 5.70 1.90 2.73
CA PHE A 36 5.13 1.71 4.05
C PHE A 36 6.07 0.82 4.87
N GLU A 37 6.21 1.10 6.16
CA GLU A 37 7.09 0.35 7.06
C GLU A 37 6.45 0.26 8.44
N HIS A 38 6.77 -0.79 9.20
CA HIS A 38 6.44 -0.84 10.62
C HIS A 38 7.24 0.20 11.39
N ASP A 39 6.54 1.03 12.15
CA ASP A 39 7.14 1.95 13.11
C ASP A 39 7.51 1.20 14.41
N LEU A 40 8.16 1.89 15.35
CA LEU A 40 8.61 1.32 16.63
C LEU A 40 7.47 0.78 17.52
N ASP A 41 6.24 1.23 17.28
CA ASP A 41 5.02 0.76 17.95
C ASP A 41 4.39 -0.47 17.27
N GLY A 42 5.00 -0.97 16.18
CA GLY A 42 4.53 -2.13 15.44
C GLY A 42 3.49 -1.81 14.37
N HIS A 43 3.01 -0.57 14.27
CA HIS A 43 2.02 -0.18 13.26
C HIS A 43 2.67 0.16 11.92
N VAL A 44 2.01 -0.22 10.82
CA VAL A 44 2.43 0.12 9.47
C VAL A 44 2.10 1.58 9.20
N ARG A 45 3.08 2.37 8.74
CA ARG A 45 2.90 3.77 8.37
C ARG A 45 3.52 4.06 7.03
N ALA A 46 2.91 4.99 6.29
CA ALA A 46 3.50 5.50 5.06
C ALA A 46 4.71 6.39 5.38
N GLU A 47 5.76 6.26 4.57
CA GLU A 47 6.85 7.24 4.52
C GLU A 47 6.28 8.62 4.15
N ALA A 48 6.76 9.67 4.80
CA ALA A 48 6.24 11.03 4.63
C ALA A 48 6.23 11.45 3.16
N THR A 49 5.03 11.57 2.59
CA THR A 49 4.82 11.85 1.16
C THR A 49 3.69 12.85 0.95
N LYS A 50 3.77 13.62 -0.15
CA LYS A 50 2.70 14.52 -0.61
C LYS A 50 1.86 13.90 -1.75
N VAL A 51 2.13 12.65 -2.09
CA VAL A 51 1.51 11.94 -3.23
C VAL A 51 0.03 11.63 -3.00
N ALA A 52 -0.39 11.42 -1.75
CA ALA A 52 -1.74 11.04 -1.37
C ALA A 52 -2.20 11.77 -0.10
N SER A 53 -3.52 11.82 0.11
CA SER A 53 -4.07 12.35 1.37
C SER A 53 -3.74 11.41 2.52
N MET A 54 -3.58 11.97 3.73
CA MET A 54 -3.33 11.20 4.94
C MET A 54 -4.39 10.12 5.18
N SER A 55 -5.66 10.42 4.90
CA SER A 55 -6.77 9.47 5.00
C SER A 55 -6.61 8.25 4.09
N LEU A 56 -6.11 8.44 2.87
CA LEU A 56 -5.86 7.34 1.94
C LEU A 56 -4.66 6.50 2.39
N LEU A 57 -3.61 7.16 2.89
CA LEU A 57 -2.42 6.48 3.42
C LEU A 57 -2.78 5.62 4.65
N LEU A 58 -3.62 6.12 5.56
CA LEU A 58 -4.10 5.35 6.72
C LEU A 58 -4.93 4.14 6.30
N ALA A 59 -5.89 4.31 5.38
CA ALA A 59 -6.70 3.18 4.89
C ALA A 59 -5.86 2.08 4.21
N ILE A 60 -4.76 2.45 3.54
CA ILE A 60 -3.83 1.49 2.95
C ILE A 60 -3.02 0.78 4.05
N ALA A 61 -2.57 1.51 5.06
CA ALA A 61 -1.87 0.92 6.20
C ALA A 61 -2.72 -0.12 6.92
N ASP A 62 -3.97 0.22 7.26
CA ASP A 62 -4.92 -0.70 7.90
C ASP A 62 -5.09 -1.98 7.07
N GLN A 63 -5.23 -1.85 5.75
CA GLN A 63 -5.37 -3.00 4.87
C GLN A 63 -4.08 -3.85 4.79
N ILE A 64 -2.89 -3.23 4.86
CA ILE A 64 -1.63 -3.98 4.90
C ILE A 64 -1.56 -4.78 6.20
N GLU A 65 -1.94 -4.19 7.33
CA GLU A 65 -2.00 -4.86 8.63
C GLU A 65 -2.98 -6.04 8.62
N GLU A 66 -4.22 -5.82 8.19
CA GLU A 66 -5.25 -6.88 8.12
C GLU A 66 -4.79 -8.10 7.31
N ASN A 67 -4.15 -7.88 6.16
CA ASN A 67 -3.69 -8.98 5.30
C ASN A 67 -2.40 -9.66 5.78
N HIS A 68 -1.68 -9.05 6.74
CA HIS A 68 -0.43 -9.59 7.29
C HIS A 68 -0.58 -10.17 8.70
N GLU A 69 -1.71 -9.92 9.39
CA GLU A 69 -2.07 -10.57 10.66
C GLU A 69 -2.70 -11.96 10.49
N GLU A 70 -3.09 -12.40 9.29
CA GLU A 70 -3.69 -13.73 9.04
C GLU A 70 -2.70 -14.92 9.11
N LYS A 71 -1.75 -14.93 10.05
CA LYS A 71 -0.89 -16.11 10.33
C LYS A 71 -1.14 -16.74 11.69
#